data_AF-A0A7S2LD86-F1
#
_entry.id   AF-A0A7S2LD86-F1
#
_cell.length_a   1.000
_cell.length_b   1.000
_cell.length_c   1.000
_cell.angle_alpha   90.00
_cell.angle_beta   90.00
_cell.angle_gamma   90.00
#
_symmetry.space_group_name_H-M   'P 1'
#
loop_
_entity.id
_entity.type
_entity.pdbx_description
1 polymer ?
#
loop_
_entity_poly.entity_id
_entity_poly.type
_entity_poly.pdbx_seq_one_letter_code
_entity_poly.pdbx_strand_id
1 'polypeptide(L)'
;KVENTQYHRTKNFTLREELCELETVIIQDADGVVPKDELLRLAEQNGWEVTALRNYVESKKDMKQEVRGRVVFSGFIFTCAMLLVFFILFLVGLSQTNDEGDQRELGFNQMLCISGLFAPFGALLRWKLGGLNGKLSGQWKWLPIGTLTANVLACIISISLQCRLYNMPDQPEDEFTWQTLMLKGLQTGFAGCLSTVSTFVAETTGLMSALPKDAWGCKYSFGSLGLCCLISVAIFSLFAINEEDSRD
;
A
#
# COMPACT_ATOMS: atom_id res chain seq x y z
N LYS A 1 -45.47 -28.89 0.33
CA LYS A 1 -44.81 -28.29 -0.85
C LYS A 1 -43.84 -27.27 -0.28
N VAL A 2 -42.54 -27.57 -0.24
CA VAL A 2 -41.55 -26.73 0.44
C VAL A 2 -41.28 -25.52 -0.47
N GLU A 3 -41.92 -24.39 -0.18
CA GLU A 3 -41.64 -23.11 -0.82
C GLU A 3 -40.30 -22.61 -0.29
N ASN A 4 -39.26 -22.89 -1.06
CA ASN A 4 -37.89 -22.57 -0.72
C ASN A 4 -37.70 -21.06 -0.86
N THR A 5 -37.11 -20.41 0.15
CA THR A 5 -36.82 -18.96 0.22
C THR A 5 -36.03 -18.41 -1.00
N GLN A 6 -35.40 -19.29 -1.78
CA GLN A 6 -34.82 -18.95 -3.08
C GLN A 6 -35.83 -18.47 -4.13
N TYR A 7 -37.09 -18.93 -4.08
CA TYR A 7 -38.10 -18.58 -5.09
C TYR A 7 -38.55 -17.12 -5.01
N HIS A 8 -38.52 -16.53 -3.81
CA HIS A 8 -38.89 -15.12 -3.61
C HIS A 8 -37.77 -14.13 -3.94
N ARG A 9 -36.51 -14.58 -4.04
CA ARG A 9 -35.35 -13.72 -4.37
C ARG A 9 -35.31 -13.26 -5.83
N THR A 10 -35.98 -13.96 -6.74
CA THR A 10 -35.86 -13.72 -8.19
C THR A 10 -37.00 -12.89 -8.78
N LYS A 11 -38.11 -12.65 -8.06
CA LYS A 11 -39.33 -12.14 -8.68
C LYS A 11 -39.77 -10.72 -8.30
N ASN A 12 -39.34 -10.14 -7.17
CA ASN A 12 -39.78 -8.81 -6.75
C ASN A 12 -38.64 -7.99 -6.10
N PHE A 13 -38.44 -6.77 -6.58
CA PHE A 13 -37.36 -5.87 -6.14
C PHE A 13 -37.58 -5.38 -4.70
N THR A 14 -38.82 -5.10 -4.31
CA THR A 14 -39.22 -4.63 -2.98
C THR A 14 -38.97 -5.68 -1.89
N LEU A 15 -39.38 -6.93 -2.13
CA LEU A 15 -39.12 -8.05 -1.21
C LEU A 15 -37.63 -8.32 -1.00
N ARG A 16 -36.80 -8.04 -2.02
CA ARG A 16 -35.35 -8.21 -1.94
C ARG A 16 -34.70 -7.16 -1.04
N GLU A 17 -35.19 -5.93 -1.07
CA GLU A 17 -34.71 -4.82 -0.24
C GLU A 17 -35.09 -5.05 1.23
N GLU A 18 -36.35 -5.40 1.50
CA GLU A 18 -36.84 -5.79 2.83
C GLU A 18 -36.07 -6.99 3.42
N LEU A 19 -35.78 -8.01 2.59
CA LEU A 19 -34.97 -9.16 3.02
C LEU A 19 -33.52 -8.77 3.30
N CYS A 20 -32.97 -7.77 2.59
CA CYS A 20 -31.62 -7.27 2.82
C CYS A 20 -31.52 -6.44 4.10
N GLU A 21 -32.53 -5.64 4.42
CA GLU A 21 -32.64 -4.90 5.67
C GLU A 21 -32.78 -5.87 6.86
N LEU A 22 -33.67 -6.86 6.74
CA LEU A 22 -33.83 -7.94 7.72
C LEU A 22 -32.52 -8.70 7.97
N GLU A 23 -31.82 -9.11 6.90
CA GLU A 23 -30.52 -9.78 7.00
C GLU A 23 -29.49 -8.87 7.71
N THR A 24 -29.50 -7.57 7.43
CA THR A 24 -28.54 -6.61 8.01
C THR A 24 -28.76 -6.44 9.51
N VAL A 25 -30.01 -6.30 9.95
CA VAL A 25 -30.37 -6.16 11.37
C VAL A 25 -30.03 -7.43 12.16
N ILE A 26 -30.33 -8.62 11.61
CA ILE A 26 -30.00 -9.90 12.27
C ILE A 26 -28.49 -10.15 12.29
N ILE A 27 -27.76 -9.76 11.24
CA ILE A 27 -26.30 -9.97 11.15
C ILE A 27 -25.56 -9.04 12.10
N GLN A 28 -25.94 -7.78 12.20
CA GLN A 28 -25.15 -6.77 12.91
C GLN A 28 -25.51 -6.63 14.39
N ASP A 29 -26.64 -7.21 14.85
CA ASP A 29 -27.20 -6.91 16.19
C ASP A 29 -27.20 -5.39 16.43
N ALA A 30 -27.45 -4.65 15.36
CA ALA A 30 -27.31 -3.20 15.34
C ALA A 30 -28.57 -2.57 15.90
N ASP A 31 -28.39 -1.60 16.78
CA ASP A 31 -29.41 -0.66 17.29
C ASP A 31 -29.98 0.27 16.19
N GLY A 32 -30.22 -0.27 14.98
CA GLY A 32 -30.75 0.48 13.85
C GLY A 32 -32.27 0.57 13.90
N VAL A 33 -32.78 1.81 13.85
CA VAL A 33 -34.09 2.38 13.44
C VAL A 33 -35.39 1.57 13.60
N VAL A 34 -35.41 0.26 13.40
CA VAL A 34 -36.58 -0.62 13.56
C VAL A 34 -36.28 -1.71 14.59
N PRO A 35 -37.03 -1.80 15.70
CA PRO A 35 -36.83 -2.82 16.73
C PRO A 35 -36.84 -4.23 16.15
N LYS A 36 -35.87 -5.06 16.57
CA LYS A 36 -35.72 -6.48 16.18
C LYS A 36 -37.01 -7.28 16.26
N ASP A 37 -37.85 -6.97 17.24
CA ASP A 37 -39.14 -7.64 17.47
C ASP A 37 -40.21 -7.27 16.42
N GLU A 38 -40.17 -6.06 15.86
CA GLU A 38 -41.10 -5.59 14.82
C GLU A 38 -40.82 -6.28 13.48
N LEU A 39 -39.55 -6.42 13.15
CA LEU A 39 -39.08 -7.12 11.97
C LEU A 39 -39.37 -8.65 12.01
N LEU A 40 -39.24 -9.26 13.19
CA LEU A 40 -39.62 -10.66 13.39
C LEU A 40 -41.12 -10.87 13.21
N ARG A 41 -41.95 -9.95 13.70
CA ARG A 41 -43.41 -9.96 13.48
C ARG A 41 -43.76 -9.79 12.00
N LEU A 42 -43.07 -8.91 11.29
CA LEU A 42 -43.28 -8.70 9.85
C LEU A 42 -42.93 -9.97 9.05
N ALA A 43 -41.86 -10.67 9.44
CA ALA A 43 -41.47 -11.95 8.83
C ALA A 43 -42.52 -13.05 9.08
N GLU A 44 -43.03 -13.16 10.31
CA GLU A 44 -44.12 -14.10 10.64
C GLU A 44 -45.42 -13.79 9.88
N GLN A 45 -45.79 -12.51 9.79
CA GLN A 45 -46.99 -12.06 9.05
C GLN A 45 -46.91 -12.37 7.55
N ASN A 46 -45.71 -12.31 6.97
CA ASN A 46 -45.48 -12.67 5.57
C ASN A 46 -45.24 -14.18 5.38
N GLY A 47 -45.38 -14.99 6.43
CA GLY A 47 -45.27 -16.46 6.38
C GLY A 47 -43.84 -16.99 6.28
N TRP A 48 -42.84 -16.20 6.67
CA TRP A 48 -41.44 -16.61 6.59
C TRP A 48 -41.05 -17.47 7.79
N GLU A 49 -40.30 -18.54 7.53
CA GLU A 49 -39.79 -19.41 8.58
C GLU A 49 -38.58 -18.76 9.27
N VAL A 50 -38.84 -18.07 10.39
CA VAL A 50 -37.84 -17.33 11.17
C VAL A 50 -36.65 -18.21 11.59
N THR A 51 -36.91 -19.47 11.95
CA THR A 51 -35.88 -20.45 12.34
C THR A 51 -34.93 -20.75 11.17
N ALA A 52 -35.47 -20.91 9.96
CA ALA A 52 -34.66 -21.13 8.76
C ALA A 52 -33.82 -19.89 8.42
N LEU A 53 -34.37 -18.69 8.61
CA LEU A 53 -33.65 -17.43 8.39
C LEU A 53 -32.49 -17.25 9.38
N ARG A 54 -32.70 -17.57 10.66
CA ARG A 54 -31.64 -17.55 11.69
C ARG A 54 -30.52 -18.53 11.35
N ASN A 55 -30.86 -19.78 11.06
CA ASN A 55 -29.88 -20.81 10.68
C ASN A 55 -29.08 -20.42 9.43
N TYR A 56 -29.75 -19.79 8.45
CA TYR A 56 -29.09 -19.27 7.26
C TYR A 56 -28.11 -18.13 7.60
N VAL A 57 -28.50 -17.20 8.46
CA VAL A 57 -27.63 -16.07 8.87
C VAL A 57 -26.41 -16.56 9.66
N GLU A 58 -26.59 -17.49 10.59
CA GLU A 58 -25.49 -18.10 11.35
C GLU A 58 -24.54 -18.86 10.41
N SER A 59 -25.07 -19.72 9.53
CA SER A 59 -24.28 -20.41 8.50
C SER A 59 -23.52 -19.45 7.59
N LYS A 60 -24.13 -18.31 7.22
CA LYS A 60 -23.49 -17.27 6.41
C LYS A 60 -22.38 -16.54 7.16
N LYS A 61 -22.53 -16.30 8.47
CA LYS A 61 -21.47 -15.74 9.34
C LYS A 61 -20.29 -16.69 9.43
N ASP A 62 -20.55 -17.96 9.71
CA ASP A 62 -19.51 -19.01 9.80
C ASP A 62 -18.76 -19.16 8.48
N MET A 63 -19.50 -19.24 7.36
CA MET A 63 -18.92 -19.31 6.02
C MET A 63 -18.06 -18.08 5.70
N LYS A 64 -18.52 -16.87 6.06
CA LYS A 64 -17.77 -15.63 5.81
C LYS A 64 -16.48 -15.57 6.65
N GLN A 65 -16.53 -16.04 7.89
CA GLN A 65 -15.38 -16.08 8.79
C GLN A 65 -14.35 -17.13 8.35
N GLU A 66 -14.83 -18.30 7.92
CA GLU A 66 -14.00 -19.38 7.39
C GLU A 66 -13.33 -19.00 6.07
N VAL A 67 -14.09 -18.42 5.13
CA VAL A 67 -13.55 -17.92 3.85
C VAL A 67 -12.52 -16.82 4.10
N ARG A 68 -12.81 -15.87 5.01
CA ARG A 68 -11.84 -14.82 5.38
C ARG A 68 -10.57 -15.42 5.96
N GLY A 69 -10.68 -16.42 6.82
CA GLY A 69 -9.54 -17.14 7.39
C GLY A 69 -8.68 -17.81 6.32
N ARG A 70 -9.31 -18.56 5.39
CA ARG A 70 -8.59 -19.21 4.28
C ARG A 70 -7.93 -18.22 3.32
N VAL A 71 -8.60 -17.12 2.99
CA VAL A 71 -8.05 -16.09 2.09
C VAL A 71 -6.85 -15.38 2.73
N VAL A 72 -6.95 -15.02 4.01
CA VAL A 72 -5.83 -14.40 4.74
C VAL A 72 -4.66 -15.38 4.87
N PHE A 73 -4.94 -16.64 5.21
CA PHE A 73 -3.92 -17.68 5.34
C PHE A 73 -3.24 -17.99 4.00
N SER A 74 -4.02 -18.12 2.92
CA SER A 74 -3.51 -18.32 1.57
C SER A 74 -2.67 -17.12 1.09
N GLY A 75 -3.12 -15.90 1.36
CA GLY A 75 -2.36 -14.68 1.07
C GLY A 75 -1.05 -14.60 1.85
N PHE A 76 -1.06 -15.02 3.12
CA PHE A 76 0.15 -15.10 3.95
C PHE A 76 1.14 -16.13 3.40
N ILE A 77 0.70 -17.36 3.13
CA ILE A 77 1.54 -18.41 2.52
C ILE A 77 2.12 -17.96 1.19
N PHE A 78 1.31 -17.36 0.33
CA PHE A 78 1.76 -16.86 -0.97
C PHE A 78 2.83 -15.77 -0.80
N THR A 79 2.64 -14.86 0.16
CA THR A 79 3.62 -13.81 0.47
C THR A 79 4.93 -14.42 1.00
N CYS A 80 4.86 -15.38 1.92
CA CYS A 80 6.04 -16.08 2.43
C CYS A 80 6.77 -16.88 1.33
N ALA A 81 6.04 -17.54 0.44
CA ALA A 81 6.62 -18.27 -0.69
C ALA A 81 7.33 -17.33 -1.67
N MET A 82 6.72 -16.19 -2.00
CA MET A 82 7.35 -15.15 -2.81
C MET A 82 8.64 -14.62 -2.16
N LEU A 83 8.61 -14.32 -0.86
CA LEU A 83 9.81 -13.87 -0.12
C LEU A 83 10.91 -14.94 -0.11
N LEU A 84 10.56 -16.22 0.02
CA LEU A 84 11.50 -17.33 -0.01
C LEU A 84 12.13 -17.51 -1.40
N VAL A 85 11.35 -17.39 -2.46
CA VAL A 85 11.88 -17.39 -3.84
C VAL A 85 12.83 -16.22 -4.05
N PHE A 86 12.48 -15.02 -3.59
CA PHE A 86 13.37 -13.86 -3.62
C PHE A 86 14.67 -14.10 -2.86
N PHE A 87 14.59 -14.72 -1.68
CA PHE A 87 15.76 -15.06 -0.89
C PHE A 87 16.66 -16.08 -1.60
N ILE A 88 16.08 -17.10 -2.25
CA ILE A 88 16.84 -18.07 -3.05
C ILE A 88 17.50 -17.38 -4.24
N LEU A 89 16.78 -16.53 -4.98
CA LEU A 89 17.36 -15.77 -6.10
C LEU A 89 18.48 -14.83 -5.66
N PHE A 90 18.34 -14.21 -4.48
CA PHE A 90 19.39 -13.41 -3.85
C PHE A 90 20.63 -14.26 -3.54
N LEU A 91 20.45 -15.44 -2.93
CA LEU A 91 21.57 -16.35 -2.65
C LEU A 91 22.23 -16.89 -3.93
N VAL A 92 21.43 -17.18 -4.97
CA VAL A 92 21.96 -17.57 -6.28
C VAL A 92 22.75 -16.43 -6.91
N GLY A 93 22.24 -15.21 -6.86
CA GLY A 93 22.97 -14.01 -7.29
C GLY A 93 24.30 -13.83 -6.56
N LEU A 94 24.34 -14.06 -5.24
CA LEU A 94 25.57 -14.05 -4.45
C LEU A 94 26.49 -15.26 -4.69
N SER A 95 26.01 -16.33 -5.34
CA SER A 95 26.82 -17.52 -5.64
C SER A 95 27.49 -17.43 -7.01
N GLN A 96 26.87 -16.74 -7.96
CA GLN A 96 27.41 -16.53 -9.32
C GLN A 96 28.46 -15.41 -9.41
N THR A 97 28.70 -14.70 -8.32
CA THR A 97 29.70 -13.63 -8.20
C THR A 97 31.16 -14.11 -8.11
N ASN A 98 31.40 -15.43 -8.19
CA ASN A 98 32.73 -16.02 -8.05
C ASN A 98 33.42 -16.35 -9.40
N ASP A 99 32.75 -16.16 -10.54
CA ASP A 99 33.42 -16.28 -11.84
C ASP A 99 34.18 -14.99 -12.17
N GLU A 100 35.32 -15.14 -12.83
CA GLU A 100 36.42 -14.19 -13.16
C GLU A 100 36.03 -12.89 -13.89
N GLY A 101 34.94 -12.23 -13.50
CA GLY A 101 34.44 -10.98 -14.05
C GLY A 101 35.11 -9.73 -13.46
N ASP A 102 35.00 -8.63 -14.20
CA ASP A 102 35.46 -7.30 -13.78
C ASP A 102 34.91 -6.95 -12.39
N GLN A 103 35.76 -6.46 -11.47
CA GLN A 103 35.37 -6.13 -10.08
C GLN A 103 34.18 -5.15 -10.03
N ARG A 104 34.00 -4.37 -11.09
CA ARG A 104 32.86 -3.46 -11.28
C ARG A 104 31.53 -4.20 -11.48
N GLU A 105 31.51 -5.26 -12.28
CA GLU A 105 30.30 -6.07 -12.51
C GLU A 105 29.90 -6.83 -11.24
N LEU A 106 30.89 -7.35 -10.52
CA LEU A 106 30.71 -7.98 -9.21
C LEU A 106 30.02 -7.03 -8.21
N GLY A 107 30.56 -5.83 -8.05
CA GLY A 107 29.98 -4.83 -7.15
C GLY A 107 28.59 -4.37 -7.57
N PHE A 108 28.35 -4.20 -8.87
CA PHE A 108 27.02 -3.85 -9.37
C PHE A 108 25.97 -4.95 -9.07
N ASN A 109 26.32 -6.22 -9.28
CA ASN A 109 25.43 -7.35 -8.97
C ASN A 109 25.12 -7.44 -7.46
N GLN A 110 26.12 -7.20 -6.61
CA GLN A 110 25.93 -7.13 -5.16
C GLN A 110 25.01 -5.97 -4.75
N MET A 111 25.17 -4.80 -5.36
CA MET A 111 24.28 -3.65 -5.17
C MET A 111 22.83 -3.99 -5.55
N LEU A 112 22.62 -4.67 -6.68
CA LEU A 112 21.29 -5.11 -7.12
C LEU A 112 20.69 -6.13 -6.16
N CYS A 113 21.49 -7.07 -5.66
CA CYS A 113 21.05 -8.03 -4.65
C CYS A 113 20.57 -7.31 -3.38
N ILE A 114 21.37 -6.38 -2.85
CA ILE A 114 20.99 -5.57 -1.68
C ILE A 114 19.73 -4.74 -1.98
N SER A 115 19.64 -4.16 -3.18
CA SER A 115 18.45 -3.42 -3.61
C SER A 115 17.20 -4.30 -3.59
N GLY A 116 17.30 -5.52 -4.13
CA GLY A 116 16.23 -6.51 -4.11
C GLY A 116 15.81 -6.93 -2.71
N LEU A 117 16.75 -7.01 -1.76
CA LEU A 117 16.48 -7.29 -0.36
C LEU A 117 15.69 -6.16 0.32
N PHE A 118 16.03 -4.90 0.03
CA PHE A 118 15.41 -3.73 0.65
C PHE A 118 14.12 -3.23 -0.04
N ALA A 119 13.92 -3.59 -1.31
CA ALA A 119 12.75 -3.21 -2.11
C ALA A 119 11.38 -3.57 -1.47
N PRO A 120 11.16 -4.80 -0.94
CA PRO A 120 9.90 -5.16 -0.29
C PRO A 120 9.55 -4.25 0.89
N PHE A 121 10.54 -3.83 1.68
CA PHE A 121 10.29 -2.94 2.83
C PHE A 121 9.83 -1.55 2.39
N GLY A 122 10.43 -1.01 1.32
CA GLY A 122 9.98 0.24 0.71
C GLY A 122 8.54 0.14 0.19
N ALA A 123 8.21 -0.95 -0.50
CA ALA A 123 6.87 -1.21 -1.00
C ALA A 123 5.83 -1.40 0.11
N LEU A 124 6.15 -2.11 1.19
CA LEU A 124 5.28 -2.30 2.34
C LEU A 124 5.01 -0.98 3.08
N LEU A 125 6.04 -0.16 3.27
CA LEU A 125 5.87 1.16 3.87
C LEU A 125 5.00 2.06 2.98
N ARG A 126 5.24 2.07 1.66
CA ARG A 126 4.39 2.79 0.71
C ARG A 126 2.94 2.31 0.76
N TRP A 127 2.70 1.00 0.83
CA TRP A 127 1.35 0.44 0.94
C TRP A 127 0.65 0.91 2.23
N LYS A 128 1.36 0.87 3.36
CA LYS A 128 0.85 1.36 4.65
C LYS A 128 0.53 2.85 4.60
N LEU A 129 1.40 3.66 3.99
CA LEU A 129 1.19 5.10 3.80
C LEU A 129 0.04 5.39 2.84
N GLY A 130 -0.11 4.63 1.76
CA GLY A 130 -1.23 4.76 0.81
C GLY A 130 -2.59 4.59 1.48
N GLY A 131 -2.67 3.84 2.57
CA GLY A 131 -3.87 3.75 3.42
C GLY A 131 -4.28 5.07 4.10
N LEU A 132 -3.47 6.14 4.01
CA LEU A 132 -3.79 7.50 4.47
C LEU A 132 -4.44 8.36 3.38
N ASN A 133 -4.41 7.93 2.12
CA ASN A 133 -5.05 8.66 1.02
C ASN A 133 -6.56 8.80 1.27
N GLY A 134 -7.07 10.03 1.19
CA GLY A 134 -8.49 10.33 1.44
C GLY A 134 -8.94 10.27 2.90
N LYS A 135 -8.01 10.06 3.86
CA LYS A 135 -8.32 10.09 5.30
C LYS A 135 -8.22 11.47 5.94
N LEU A 136 -7.71 12.47 5.22
CA LEU A 136 -7.70 13.85 5.72
C LEU A 136 -9.13 14.40 5.84
N SER A 137 -9.36 15.17 6.89
CA SER A 137 -10.65 15.83 7.15
C SER A 137 -10.70 17.24 6.53
N GLY A 138 -11.91 17.75 6.36
CA GLY A 138 -12.14 19.13 5.90
C GLY A 138 -11.65 19.39 4.48
N GLN A 139 -11.02 20.56 4.28
CA GLN A 139 -10.61 21.07 2.97
C GLN A 139 -9.47 20.28 2.30
N TRP A 140 -8.86 19.32 3.00
CA TRP A 140 -7.71 18.56 2.50
C TRP A 140 -8.05 17.11 2.10
N LYS A 141 -9.32 16.72 2.15
CA LYS A 141 -9.77 15.36 1.81
C LYS A 141 -9.41 14.94 0.38
N TRP A 142 -9.27 15.90 -0.53
CA TRP A 142 -8.89 15.67 -1.92
C TRP A 142 -7.41 15.30 -2.08
N LEU A 143 -6.56 15.56 -1.08
CA LEU A 143 -5.11 15.37 -1.19
C LEU A 143 -4.70 13.92 -0.92
N PRO A 144 -4.00 13.24 -1.85
CA PRO A 144 -3.42 11.92 -1.62
C PRO A 144 -2.17 12.00 -0.71
N ILE A 145 -2.39 12.25 0.58
CA ILE A 145 -1.31 12.52 1.54
C ILE A 145 -0.37 11.34 1.74
N GLY A 146 -0.86 10.12 1.61
CA GLY A 146 -0.06 8.90 1.72
C GLY A 146 0.98 8.80 0.61
N THR A 147 0.56 9.02 -0.63
CA THR A 147 1.45 9.00 -1.80
C THR A 147 2.44 10.16 -1.74
N LEU A 148 1.97 11.36 -1.37
CA LEU A 148 2.85 12.52 -1.16
C LEU A 148 3.92 12.23 -0.10
N THR A 149 3.51 11.70 1.06
CA THR A 149 4.44 11.39 2.16
C THR A 149 5.44 10.32 1.76
N ALA A 150 5.01 9.29 1.04
CA ALA A 150 5.90 8.24 0.55
C ALA A 150 6.97 8.81 -0.40
N ASN A 151 6.58 9.65 -1.36
CA ASN A 151 7.51 10.27 -2.31
C ASN A 151 8.47 11.26 -1.62
N VAL A 152 7.99 12.07 -0.67
CA VAL A 152 8.83 13.01 0.09
C VAL A 152 9.83 12.25 0.98
N LEU A 153 9.40 11.20 1.68
CA LEU A 153 10.30 10.38 2.50
C LEU A 153 11.36 9.69 1.63
N ALA A 154 10.96 9.11 0.50
CA ALA A 154 11.91 8.51 -0.44
C ALA A 154 12.90 9.55 -0.98
N CYS A 155 12.45 10.78 -1.26
CA CYS A 155 13.29 11.89 -1.70
C CYS A 155 14.32 12.26 -0.63
N ILE A 156 13.88 12.46 0.62
CA ILE A 156 14.76 12.76 1.77
C ILE A 156 15.82 11.67 1.95
N ILE A 157 15.41 10.41 1.92
CA ILE A 157 16.32 9.28 2.09
C ILE A 157 17.31 9.23 0.93
N SER A 158 16.83 9.34 -0.31
CA SER A 158 17.68 9.27 -1.50
C SER A 158 18.74 10.38 -1.51
N ILE A 159 18.35 11.63 -1.25
CA ILE A 159 19.33 12.73 -1.24
C ILE A 159 20.30 12.64 -0.05
N SER A 160 19.84 12.19 1.12
CA SER A 160 20.72 12.03 2.29
C SER A 160 21.77 10.94 2.06
N LEU A 161 21.37 9.81 1.46
CA LEU A 161 22.28 8.74 1.08
C LEU A 161 23.25 9.20 -0.01
N GLN A 162 22.78 9.98 -0.99
CA GLN A 162 23.62 10.55 -2.04
C GLN A 162 24.67 11.52 -1.48
N CYS A 163 24.28 12.43 -0.57
CA CYS A 163 25.22 13.32 0.11
C CYS A 163 26.25 12.51 0.91
N ARG A 164 25.82 11.44 1.58
CA ARG A 164 26.76 10.59 2.33
C ARG A 164 27.74 9.86 1.41
N LEU A 165 27.30 9.42 0.23
CA LEU A 165 28.17 8.83 -0.79
C LEU A 165 29.19 9.84 -1.33
N TYR A 166 28.77 11.10 -1.54
CA TYR A 166 29.66 12.17 -2.00
C TYR A 166 30.75 12.49 -0.97
N ASN A 167 30.42 12.45 0.32
CA ASN A 167 31.34 12.78 1.41
C ASN A 167 32.21 11.58 1.85
N MET A 168 32.46 10.61 0.99
CA MET A 168 33.43 9.54 1.24
C MET A 168 34.74 9.90 0.53
N PRO A 169 35.73 10.49 1.24
CA PRO A 169 37.03 10.77 0.65
C PRO A 169 37.71 9.46 0.27
N ASP A 170 38.44 9.47 -0.84
CA ASP A 170 39.31 8.38 -1.30
C ASP A 170 38.65 7.13 -1.88
N GLN A 171 37.35 7.14 -2.21
CA GLN A 171 36.73 6.07 -3.00
C GLN A 171 36.34 6.56 -4.39
N PRO A 172 36.92 6.00 -5.47
CA PRO A 172 36.40 6.19 -6.82
C PRO A 172 34.90 5.87 -6.83
N GLU A 173 34.09 6.61 -7.59
CA GLU A 173 32.63 6.35 -7.70
C GLU A 173 32.30 4.90 -8.11
N ASP A 174 33.28 4.25 -8.74
CA ASP A 174 33.27 2.89 -9.28
C ASP A 174 33.73 1.81 -8.28
N GLU A 175 34.20 2.18 -7.09
CA GLU A 175 34.67 1.22 -6.09
C GLU A 175 33.53 0.78 -5.14
N PHE A 176 33.21 -0.50 -5.19
CA PHE A 176 32.12 -1.10 -4.43
C PHE A 176 32.62 -1.65 -3.10
N THR A 177 32.87 -0.75 -2.14
CA THR A 177 33.06 -1.15 -0.75
C THR A 177 31.72 -1.55 -0.12
N TRP A 178 31.76 -2.32 0.98
CA TRP A 178 30.53 -2.73 1.66
C TRP A 178 29.64 -1.54 2.07
N GLN A 179 30.25 -0.41 2.40
CA GLN A 179 29.53 0.82 2.75
C GLN A 179 28.84 1.43 1.52
N THR A 180 29.54 1.59 0.39
CA THR A 180 28.94 2.15 -0.83
C THR A 180 27.88 1.21 -1.41
N LEU A 181 28.09 -0.10 -1.35
CA LEU A 181 27.11 -1.13 -1.70
C LEU A 181 25.81 -1.01 -0.90
N MET A 182 25.91 -0.85 0.42
CA MET A 182 24.74 -0.70 1.28
C MET A 182 23.99 0.61 1.02
N LEU A 183 24.71 1.73 0.87
CA LEU A 183 24.09 3.02 0.61
C LEU A 183 23.39 3.06 -0.75
N LYS A 184 24.08 2.63 -1.82
CA LYS A 184 23.51 2.55 -3.18
C LYS A 184 22.36 1.54 -3.22
N GLY A 185 22.52 0.38 -2.58
CA GLY A 185 21.47 -0.64 -2.49
C GLY A 185 20.22 -0.16 -1.75
N LEU A 186 20.36 0.58 -0.65
CA LEU A 186 19.23 1.16 0.08
C LEU A 186 18.57 2.28 -0.72
N GLN A 187 19.35 3.12 -1.38
CA GLN A 187 18.85 4.19 -2.25
C GLN A 187 18.03 3.62 -3.41
N THR A 188 18.58 2.66 -4.16
CA THR A 188 17.92 2.05 -5.31
C THR A 188 16.77 1.13 -4.91
N GLY A 189 16.95 0.29 -3.90
CA GLY A 189 15.94 -0.66 -3.43
C GLY A 189 14.84 -0.02 -2.59
N PHE A 190 15.18 0.45 -1.38
CA PHE A 190 14.20 0.96 -0.43
C PHE A 190 13.56 2.25 -0.90
N ALA A 191 14.36 3.29 -1.16
CA ALA A 191 13.81 4.60 -1.56
C ALA A 191 13.14 4.52 -2.94
N GLY A 192 13.72 3.74 -3.86
CA GLY A 192 13.11 3.43 -5.16
C GLY A 192 11.70 2.83 -5.03
N CYS A 193 11.52 1.76 -4.25
CA CYS A 193 10.21 1.12 -4.07
C CYS A 193 9.25 1.85 -3.12
N LEU A 194 9.77 2.72 -2.25
CA LEU A 194 8.99 3.64 -1.41
C LEU A 194 8.38 4.77 -2.25
N SER A 195 9.11 5.26 -3.25
CA SER A 195 8.59 6.25 -4.20
C SER A 195 7.67 5.62 -5.25
N THR A 196 6.82 6.42 -5.89
CA THR A 196 5.99 5.98 -7.02
C THR A 196 5.61 7.14 -7.93
N VAL A 197 5.85 6.95 -9.23
CA VAL A 197 5.35 7.84 -10.29
C VAL A 197 4.02 7.33 -10.84
N SER A 198 3.83 6.02 -10.97
CA SER A 198 2.61 5.43 -11.53
C SER A 198 1.35 5.78 -10.72
N THR A 199 1.42 5.64 -9.38
CA THR A 199 0.31 6.01 -8.49
C THR A 199 0.09 7.51 -8.51
N PHE A 200 1.17 8.30 -8.46
CA PHE A 200 1.11 9.76 -8.53
C PHE A 200 0.44 10.26 -9.83
N VAL A 201 0.77 9.66 -10.97
CA VAL A 201 0.15 9.98 -12.27
C VAL A 201 -1.33 9.61 -12.26
N ALA A 202 -1.68 8.41 -11.78
CA ALA A 202 -3.08 7.97 -11.70
C ALA A 202 -3.93 8.87 -10.78
N GLU A 203 -3.37 9.31 -9.65
CA GLU A 203 -4.02 10.26 -8.75
C GLU A 203 -4.16 11.65 -9.39
N THR A 204 -3.11 12.12 -10.08
CA THR A 204 -3.11 13.41 -10.75
C THR A 204 -4.14 13.45 -11.87
N THR A 205 -4.20 12.42 -12.72
CA THR A 205 -5.20 12.31 -13.79
C THR A 205 -6.61 12.18 -13.23
N GLY A 206 -6.80 11.44 -12.13
CA GLY A 206 -8.06 11.38 -11.41
C GLY A 206 -8.52 12.75 -10.89
N LEU A 207 -7.60 13.51 -10.29
CA LEU A 207 -7.86 14.87 -9.80
C LEU A 207 -8.08 15.90 -10.92
N MET A 208 -7.47 15.70 -12.10
CA MET A 208 -7.71 16.54 -13.28
C MET A 208 -9.05 16.23 -13.96
N SER A 209 -9.50 14.97 -13.89
CA SER A 209 -10.74 14.51 -14.54
C SER A 209 -11.99 14.76 -13.69
N ALA A 210 -11.85 14.93 -12.38
CA ALA A 210 -12.96 15.34 -11.51
C ALA A 210 -13.43 16.76 -11.89
N LEU A 211 -14.71 16.88 -12.31
CA LEU A 211 -15.37 18.11 -12.79
C LEU A 211 -14.99 19.38 -11.98
N PRO A 212 -14.74 20.52 -12.65
CA PRO A 212 -13.76 21.51 -12.20
C PRO A 212 -14.35 22.53 -11.23
N LYS A 213 -13.63 22.81 -10.13
CA LYS A 213 -13.66 24.13 -9.47
C LYS A 213 -12.29 24.65 -9.03
N ASP A 214 -11.31 23.79 -8.70
CA ASP A 214 -10.12 24.25 -7.96
C ASP A 214 -8.73 23.83 -8.50
N ALA A 215 -8.65 23.28 -9.72
CA ALA A 215 -7.38 22.85 -10.34
C ALA A 215 -6.50 21.97 -9.42
N TRP A 216 -7.13 21.10 -8.62
CA TRP A 216 -6.46 20.27 -7.61
C TRP A 216 -5.36 19.38 -8.19
N GLY A 217 -5.55 18.82 -9.38
CA GLY A 217 -4.53 18.03 -10.05
C GLY A 217 -3.26 18.82 -10.37
N CYS A 218 -3.40 20.07 -10.85
CA CYS A 218 -2.25 20.96 -11.09
C CYS A 218 -1.57 21.34 -9.77
N LYS A 219 -2.34 21.74 -8.75
CA LYS A 219 -1.80 22.09 -7.43
C LYS A 219 -1.05 20.93 -6.79
N TYR A 220 -1.61 19.72 -6.86
CA TYR A 220 -0.97 18.51 -6.35
C TYR A 220 0.32 18.19 -7.10
N SER A 221 0.29 18.22 -8.43
CA SER A 221 1.44 17.85 -9.24
C SER A 221 2.62 18.82 -9.05
N PHE A 222 2.40 20.12 -9.28
CA PHE A 222 3.43 21.14 -9.09
C PHE A 222 3.84 21.27 -7.62
N GLY A 223 2.90 21.15 -6.68
CA GLY A 223 3.19 21.20 -5.25
C GLY A 223 4.07 20.04 -4.79
N SER A 224 3.80 18.82 -5.26
CA SER A 224 4.60 17.63 -4.90
C SER A 224 6.02 17.73 -5.46
N LEU A 225 6.16 18.08 -6.74
CA LEU A 225 7.45 18.24 -7.41
C LEU A 225 8.26 19.38 -6.78
N GLY A 226 7.64 20.54 -6.60
CA GLY A 226 8.26 21.70 -5.97
C GLY A 226 8.72 21.42 -4.54
N LEU A 227 7.88 20.75 -3.74
CA LEU A 227 8.23 20.35 -2.38
C LEU A 227 9.44 19.42 -2.34
N CYS A 228 9.46 18.37 -3.17
CA CYS A 228 10.60 17.46 -3.24
C CYS A 228 11.89 18.20 -3.68
N CYS A 229 11.81 19.04 -4.71
CA CYS A 229 12.96 19.84 -5.14
C CYS A 229 13.50 20.76 -4.04
N LEU A 230 12.62 21.49 -3.34
CA LEU A 230 13.02 22.38 -2.25
C LEU A 230 13.68 21.61 -1.10
N ILE A 231 13.12 20.46 -0.72
CA ILE A 231 13.69 19.60 0.32
C ILE A 231 15.06 19.05 -0.11
N SER A 232 15.20 18.57 -1.36
CA SER A 232 16.48 18.09 -1.87
C SER A 232 17.55 19.17 -1.84
N VAL A 233 17.23 20.38 -2.33
CA VAL A 233 18.17 21.52 -2.30
C VAL A 233 18.53 21.88 -0.86
N ALA A 234 17.54 21.95 0.05
CA ALA A 234 17.79 22.28 1.45
C ALA A 234 18.73 21.26 2.13
N ILE A 235 18.49 19.96 1.94
CA ILE A 235 19.35 18.90 2.51
C ILE A 235 20.76 18.97 1.91
N PHE A 236 20.86 19.12 0.59
CA PHE A 236 22.15 19.23 -0.09
C PHE A 236 22.94 20.45 0.40
N SER A 237 22.31 21.62 0.49
CA SER A 237 22.94 22.84 0.99
C SER A 237 23.39 22.70 2.45
N LEU A 238 22.58 22.08 3.31
CA LEU A 238 22.97 21.81 4.71
C LEU A 238 24.20 20.89 4.78
N PHE A 239 24.26 19.87 3.93
CA PHE A 239 25.42 18.98 3.86
C PHE A 239 26.67 19.71 3.36
N ALA A 240 26.54 20.52 2.31
CA ALA A 240 27.65 21.28 1.74
C ALA A 240 28.24 22.27 2.76
N ILE A 241 27.39 22.98 3.51
CA ILE A 241 27.83 23.93 4.55
C ILE A 241 28.60 23.22 5.66
N ASN A 242 28.08 22.09 6.15
CA ASN A 242 28.75 21.34 7.22
C ASN A 242 30.12 20.78 6.78
N GLU A 243 30.31 20.51 5.49
CA GLU A 243 31.58 20.03 4.96
C GLU A 243 32.63 21.14 4.86
N GLU A 244 32.20 22.37 4.58
CA GLU A 244 33.07 23.56 4.59
C GLU A 244 33.59 23.83 6.01
N ASP A 245 32.69 23.83 7.01
CA ASP A 245 33.03 24.03 8.44
C ASP A 245 33.93 22.91 9.02
N SER A 246 33.90 21.71 8.42
CA SER A 246 34.77 20.59 8.85
C SER A 246 36.18 20.61 8.24
N ARG A 247 36.41 21.46 7.23
CA ARG A 247 37.70 21.58 6.53
C ARG A 247 38.56 22.74 7.04
N ASP A 248 37.96 23.70 7.73
CA ASP A 248 38.62 24.83 8.41
C ASP A 248 39.10 24.46 9.84
#